data_AF-A0A2N7D6W9-F1
#
_entry.id   AF-A0A2N7D6W9-F1
#
_cell.length_a   1.000
_cell.length_b   1.000
_cell.length_c   1.000
_cell.angle_alpha   90.00
_cell.angle_beta   90.00
_cell.angle_gamma   90.00
#
_symmetry.space_group_name_H-M   'P 1'
#
loop_
_entity.id
_entity.type
_entity.pdbx_description
1 polymer ?
#
loop_
_entity_poly.entity_id
_entity_poly.type
_entity_poly.pdbx_seq_one_letter_code
_entity_poly.pdbx_strand_id
1 'polypeptide(L)'
;MTRDDFSSELKRLREAQGLSQEELATLLAHSHRAFEGVNQVMISKWERGETKTSLLRRLGIANYFAQMYEFDAKEVDVISPSVKLKRNSLTFHSGY
;
A
#
# COMPACT_ATOMS: atom_id res chain seq x y z
N MET A 1 -7.68 3.53 0.57
CA MET A 1 -6.43 4.17 0.11
C MET A 1 -6.35 4.04 -1.39
N THR A 2 -6.05 5.12 -2.09
CA THR A 2 -5.93 5.18 -3.54
C THR A 2 -4.52 5.65 -3.92
N ARG A 3 -4.21 5.69 -5.22
CA ARG A 3 -2.96 6.30 -5.69
C ARG A 3 -2.85 7.78 -5.33
N ASP A 4 -3.96 8.50 -5.32
CA ASP A 4 -3.97 9.96 -5.25
C ASP A 4 -4.02 10.48 -3.79
N ASP A 5 -4.63 9.72 -2.88
CA ASP A 5 -4.63 10.03 -1.43
C ASP A 5 -3.45 9.40 -0.66
N PHE A 6 -2.62 8.58 -1.33
CA PHE A 6 -1.59 7.75 -0.71
C PHE A 6 -0.69 8.52 0.26
N SER A 7 -0.23 9.71 -0.14
CA SER A 7 0.71 10.51 0.64
C SER A 7 0.12 10.99 1.97
N SER A 8 -1.09 11.55 1.93
CA SER A 8 -1.81 11.97 3.14
C SER A 8 -2.17 10.78 4.02
N GLU A 9 -2.60 9.68 3.41
CA GLU A 9 -3.07 8.51 4.15
C GLU A 9 -1.92 7.75 4.82
N LEU A 10 -0.76 7.65 4.16
CA LEU A 10 0.47 7.11 4.75
C LEU A 10 0.85 7.86 6.02
N LYS A 11 0.88 9.21 5.95
CA LYS A 11 1.21 10.06 7.10
C LYS A 11 0.19 9.87 8.22
N ARG A 12 -1.10 9.91 7.90
CA ARG A 12 -2.20 9.75 8.87
C ARG A 12 -2.11 8.41 9.61
N LEU A 13 -1.85 7.31 8.89
CA LEU A 13 -1.74 5.96 9.47
C LEU A 13 -0.50 5.80 10.34
N ARG A 14 0.65 6.34 9.89
CA ARG A 14 1.88 6.37 10.69
C ARG A 14 1.64 7.09 12.01
N GLU A 15 1.06 8.29 11.96
CA GLU A 15 0.80 9.12 13.14
C GLU A 15 -0.23 8.50 14.06
N ALA A 16 -1.25 7.83 13.52
CA ALA A 16 -2.25 7.10 14.31
C ALA A 16 -1.64 5.93 15.11
N GLN A 17 -0.52 5.37 14.66
CA GLN A 17 0.23 4.34 15.39
C GLN A 17 1.34 4.92 16.29
N GLY A 18 1.50 6.26 16.34
CA GLY A 18 2.53 6.92 17.13
C GLY A 18 3.96 6.70 16.61
N LEU A 19 4.13 6.29 15.35
CA LEU A 19 5.43 5.97 14.79
C LEU A 19 6.12 7.22 14.23
N SER A 20 7.43 7.31 14.40
CA SER A 20 8.29 8.21 13.62
C SER A 20 8.47 7.69 12.18
N GLN A 21 8.95 8.56 11.28
CA GLN A 21 9.25 8.17 9.89
C GLN A 21 10.37 7.12 9.82
N GLU A 22 11.31 7.14 10.77
CA GLU A 22 12.42 6.19 10.85
C GLU A 22 11.96 4.82 11.36
N GLU A 23 11.12 4.81 12.39
CA GLU A 23 10.52 3.57 12.90
C GLU A 23 9.67 2.89 11.83
N LEU A 24 8.84 3.65 11.10
CA LEU A 24 8.08 3.09 9.99
C LEU A 24 8.98 2.51 8.89
N ALA A 25 10.06 3.21 8.53
CA ALA A 25 11.01 2.69 7.54
C ALA A 25 11.62 1.36 7.99
N THR A 26 12.04 1.28 9.25
CA THR A 26 12.60 0.08 9.87
C THR A 26 11.60 -1.07 9.88
N LEU A 27 10.35 -0.81 10.27
CA LEU A 27 9.28 -1.81 10.29
C LEU A 27 8.94 -2.33 8.88
N LEU A 28 8.86 -1.43 7.90
CA LEU A 28 8.62 -1.81 6.51
C LEU A 28 9.77 -2.67 5.96
N ALA A 29 11.02 -2.26 6.18
CA ALA A 29 12.20 -3.00 5.73
C ALA A 29 12.24 -4.44 6.28
N HIS A 30 11.77 -4.65 7.51
CA HIS A 30 11.66 -5.99 8.12
C HIS A 30 10.40 -6.76 7.70
N SER A 31 9.37 -6.09 7.16
CA SER A 31 8.10 -6.73 6.82
C SER A 31 8.13 -7.51 5.51
N HIS A 32 8.81 -7.00 4.49
CA HIS A 32 8.79 -7.58 3.15
C HIS A 32 9.93 -7.06 2.27
N ARG A 33 10.50 -7.92 1.41
CA ARG A 33 11.59 -7.58 0.48
C ARG A 33 11.30 -6.39 -0.47
N ALA A 34 10.03 -6.09 -0.73
CA ALA A 34 9.65 -4.92 -1.53
C ALA A 34 10.06 -3.58 -0.90
N PHE A 35 10.38 -3.60 0.39
CA PHE A 35 10.83 -2.46 1.17
C PHE A 35 12.33 -2.47 1.46
N GLU A 36 13.08 -3.35 0.81
CA GLU A 36 14.53 -3.30 0.86
C GLU A 36 15.03 -1.90 0.43
N GLY A 37 15.92 -1.33 1.25
CA GLY A 37 16.48 0.00 1.07
C GLY A 37 15.55 1.17 1.41
N VAL A 38 14.33 0.92 1.92
CA VAL A 38 13.46 2.00 2.42
C VAL A 38 14.07 2.61 3.67
N ASN A 39 14.14 3.94 3.72
CA ASN A 39 14.68 4.71 4.84
C ASN A 39 13.77 5.89 5.19
N GLN A 40 14.07 6.56 6.30
CA GLN A 40 13.32 7.72 6.80
C GLN A 40 13.10 8.81 5.74
N VAL A 41 14.12 9.15 4.95
CA VAL A 41 14.04 10.19 3.91
C VAL A 41 13.02 9.83 2.84
N MET A 42 12.97 8.54 2.45
CA MET A 42 11.98 8.06 1.48
C MET A 42 10.56 8.15 2.03
N ILE A 43 10.33 7.73 3.28
CA ILE A 43 9.02 7.89 3.94
C ILE A 43 8.62 9.37 3.93
N SER A 44 9.54 10.25 4.30
CA SER A 44 9.33 11.70 4.31
C SER A 44 8.90 12.25 2.95
N LYS A 45 9.57 11.84 1.86
CA LYS A 45 9.23 12.23 0.49
C LYS A 45 7.87 11.69 0.05
N TRP A 46 7.53 10.47 0.45
CA TRP A 46 6.23 9.86 0.15
C TRP A 46 5.08 10.58 0.88
N GLU A 47 5.26 10.92 2.15
CA GLU A 47 4.26 11.66 2.94
C GLU A 47 4.02 13.08 2.41
N ARG A 48 5.06 13.73 1.87
CA ARG A 48 4.92 15.05 1.22
C ARG A 48 4.42 14.99 -0.23
N GLY A 49 4.29 13.80 -0.81
CA GLY A 49 3.92 13.63 -2.21
C GLY A 49 4.98 14.08 -3.22
N GLU A 50 6.22 14.33 -2.78
CA GLU A 50 7.35 14.74 -3.63
C GLU A 50 7.77 13.63 -4.59
N THR A 51 7.53 12.37 -4.24
CA THR A 51 7.86 11.24 -5.09
C THR A 51 6.79 10.17 -4.96
N LYS A 52 6.25 9.72 -6.11
CA LYS A 52 5.33 8.56 -6.12
C LYS A 52 6.14 7.28 -6.03
N THR A 53 5.80 6.43 -5.06
CA THR A 53 6.37 5.08 -4.95
C THR A 53 5.79 4.15 -6.02
N SER A 54 6.29 2.91 -6.14
CA SER A 54 5.75 1.92 -7.09
C SER A 54 4.40 1.36 -6.62
N LEU A 55 3.61 0.80 -7.55
CA LEU A 55 2.35 0.11 -7.20
C LEU A 55 2.58 -1.00 -6.17
N LEU A 56 3.64 -1.81 -6.34
CA LEU A 56 4.00 -2.87 -5.40
C LEU A 56 4.23 -2.34 -3.98
N ARG A 57 4.91 -1.19 -3.83
CA ARG A 57 5.15 -0.57 -2.53
C ARG A 57 3.88 0.03 -1.94
N ARG A 58 3.01 0.65 -2.76
CA ARG A 58 1.69 1.12 -2.29
C ARG A 58 0.84 -0.04 -1.77
N LEU A 59 0.81 -1.16 -2.48
CA LEU A 59 0.09 -2.37 -2.06
C LEU A 59 0.66 -2.98 -0.79
N GLY A 60 1.99 -3.09 -0.69
CA GLY A 60 2.61 -3.59 0.53
C GLY A 60 2.31 -2.71 1.73
N ILE A 61 2.30 -1.38 1.55
CA ILE A 61 2.01 -0.42 2.62
C ILE A 61 0.53 -0.48 3.01
N ALA A 62 -0.38 -0.51 2.04
CA ALA A 62 -1.80 -0.70 2.30
C ALA A 62 -2.04 -2.00 3.08
N ASN A 63 -1.41 -3.10 2.66
CA ASN A 63 -1.48 -4.38 3.37
C ASN A 63 -0.90 -4.31 4.79
N TYR A 64 0.26 -3.66 4.97
CA TYR A 64 0.89 -3.47 6.28
C TYR A 64 -0.05 -2.77 7.27
N PHE A 65 -0.75 -1.73 6.82
CA PHE A 65 -1.72 -0.99 7.63
C PHE A 65 -3.14 -1.58 7.60
N ALA A 66 -3.32 -2.78 7.03
CA ALA A 66 -4.62 -3.42 6.84
C ALA A 66 -5.67 -2.52 6.15
N GLN A 67 -5.23 -1.68 5.22
CA GLN A 67 -6.08 -0.80 4.41
C GLN A 67 -6.42 -1.43 3.06
N MET A 68 -7.64 -1.19 2.59
CA MET A 68 -8.01 -1.52 1.22
C MET A 68 -7.34 -0.54 0.25
N TYR A 69 -6.65 -1.08 -0.75
CA TYR A 69 -6.11 -0.30 -1.86
C TYR A 69 -7.08 -0.34 -3.04
N GLU A 70 -7.50 0.84 -3.50
CA GLU A 70 -8.36 0.99 -4.68
C GLU A 70 -7.51 1.38 -5.89
N PHE A 71 -7.64 0.58 -6.94
CA PHE A 71 -6.87 0.71 -8.15
C PHE A 71 -7.50 1.71 -9.10
N ASP A 72 -6.68 2.55 -9.74
CA ASP A 72 -7.12 3.32 -10.89
C ASP A 72 -7.18 2.44 -12.16
N ALA A 73 -7.82 2.95 -13.23
CA ALA A 73 -8.00 2.18 -14.47
C ALA A 73 -6.67 1.68 -15.08
N LYS A 74 -5.61 2.49 -15.00
CA LYS A 74 -4.28 2.12 -15.52
C LYS A 74 -3.66 1.02 -14.67
N GLU A 75 -3.83 1.09 -13.36
CA GLU A 75 -3.34 0.06 -12.44
C GLU A 75 -4.10 -1.26 -12.67
N VAL A 76 -5.42 -1.23 -12.87
CA VAL A 76 -6.23 -2.42 -13.18
C VAL A 76 -5.72 -3.14 -14.43
N ASP A 77 -5.36 -2.40 -15.48
CA ASP A 77 -4.85 -2.96 -16.72
C ASP A 77 -3.50 -3.68 -16.53
N VAL A 78 -2.64 -3.15 -15.65
CA VAL A 78 -1.32 -3.71 -15.31
C VAL A 78 -1.44 -4.99 -14.49
N ILE A 79 -2.47 -5.12 -13.65
CA ILE A 79 -2.60 -6.24 -12.71
C ILE A 79 -3.13 -7.51 -13.40
N SER A 80 -3.76 -7.40 -14.57
CA SER A 80 -4.18 -8.51 -15.45
C SER A 80 -5.06 -9.62 -14.79
N PRO A 81 -5.69 -10.53 -15.56
CA PRO A 81 -6.90 -11.27 -15.15
C PRO A 81 -6.78 -12.16 -13.91
N SER A 82 -5.57 -12.54 -13.49
CA SER A 82 -5.36 -13.43 -12.35
C SER A 82 -5.87 -12.84 -11.02
N VAL A 83 -5.96 -11.52 -10.89
CA VAL A 83 -6.60 -10.86 -9.72
C VAL A 83 -8.12 -10.73 -9.91
N LYS A 84 -8.62 -10.67 -11.15
CA LYS A 84 -10.08 -10.75 -11.42
C LYS A 84 -10.66 -12.08 -10.92
N LEU A 85 -9.89 -13.18 -10.96
CA LEU A 85 -10.34 -14.49 -10.47
C LEU A 85 -10.62 -14.53 -8.95
N LYS A 86 -9.90 -13.77 -8.12
CA LYS A 86 -10.15 -13.72 -6.66
C LYS A 86 -11.37 -12.91 -6.27
N ARG A 87 -11.85 -12.01 -7.13
CA ARG A 87 -13.09 -11.25 -6.88
C ARG A 87 -14.35 -12.05 -7.22
N ASN A 88 -14.27 -13.01 -8.15
CA ASN A 88 -15.39 -13.89 -8.52
C ASN A 88 -15.51 -15.16 -7.64
N SER A 89 -14.45 -15.57 -6.94
CA SER A 89 -14.45 -16.81 -6.14
C SER A 89 -14.93 -16.62 -4.70
N LEU A 90 -15.33 -15.41 -4.30
CA LEU A 90 -15.91 -15.10 -2.99
C LEU A 90 -17.45 -14.94 -3.01
N THR A 91 -18.10 -15.17 -4.15
CA THR A 91 -19.58 -15.06 -4.31
C THR A 91 -20.28 -16.35 -4.72
N PHE A 92 -19.69 -17.52 -4.50
CA PHE A 92 -20.40 -18.79 -4.60
C PHE A 92 -20.00 -19.72 -3.47
N HIS A 93 -20.55 -19.47 -2.27
CA HIS A 93 -20.88 -20.48 -1.25
C HIS A 93 -21.93 -19.87 -0.30
N SER A 94 -23.12 -19.58 -0.84
CA SER A 94 -24.35 -19.56 -0.04
C SER A 94 -25.51 -19.84 -0.98
N GLY A 95 -25.98 -21.08 -0.93
CA GLY A 95 -27.07 -21.61 -1.73
C GLY A 95 -27.27 -23.04 -1.28
N TYR A 96 -28.32 -23.22 -0.47
CA TYR A 96 -28.89 -24.43 0.11
C TYR A 96 -28.69 -25.73 -0.67
#